data_AF-A0A0K9H3K3-F1
#
_entry.id   AF-A0A0K9H3K3-F1
#
_cell.length_a   1.000
_cell.length_b   1.000
_cell.length_c   1.000
_cell.angle_alpha   90.00
_cell.angle_beta   90.00
_cell.angle_gamma   90.00
#
_symmetry.space_group_name_H-M   'P 1'
#
loop_
_entity.id
_entity.type
_entity.pdbx_description
1 polymer ?
#
loop_
_entity_poly.entity_id
_entity_poly.type
_entity_poly.pdbx_seq_one_letter_code
_entity_poly.pdbx_strand_id
1 'polypeptide(L)'
;MAISFSEIIILLIFIGGPLLFPLLTKKWKWLITVIIGYIVYILWGVYLHFTSDITEYGTGYGMLIVPYLIGISIAGAILQRNTDKNQKEK
;
A
#
# COMPACT_ATOMS: atom_id res chain seq x y z
N MET A 1 11.63 -20.67 11.92
CA MET A 1 11.42 -19.42 12.67
C MET A 1 9.93 -19.29 12.92
N ALA A 2 9.49 -19.23 14.17
CA ALA A 2 8.10 -18.93 14.50
C ALA A 2 7.93 -17.40 14.46
N ILE A 3 6.98 -16.91 13.68
CA ILE A 3 6.62 -15.49 13.64
C ILE A 3 6.00 -15.15 14.99
N SER A 4 6.54 -14.15 15.67
CA SER A 4 6.03 -13.68 16.94
C SER A 4 4.70 -12.95 16.76
N PHE A 5 3.82 -13.04 17.76
CA PHE A 5 2.53 -12.34 17.73
C PHE A 5 2.68 -10.82 17.53
N SER A 6 3.76 -10.23 18.07
CA SER A 6 4.15 -8.84 17.84
C SER A 6 4.44 -8.51 16.38
N GLU A 7 5.13 -9.38 15.64
CA GLU A 7 5.42 -9.16 14.22
C GLU A 7 4.15 -9.19 13.36
N ILE A 8 3.20 -10.06 13.72
CA ILE A 8 1.90 -10.13 13.05
C ILE A 8 1.15 -8.81 13.21
N ILE A 9 1.09 -8.26 14.42
CA ILE A 9 0.43 -6.97 14.70
C ILE A 9 1.10 -5.84 13.92
N ILE A 10 2.44 -5.79 13.92
CA ILE A 10 3.19 -4.76 13.20
C ILE A 10 2.88 -4.82 11.70
N LEU A 11 2.91 -6.01 11.09
CA LEU A 11 2.56 -6.20 9.68
C LEU A 11 1.12 -5.76 9.39
N LEU A 12 0.18 -6.07 10.28
CA LEU A 12 -1.22 -5.67 10.15
C LEU A 12 -1.38 -4.15 10.18
N ILE A 13 -0.59 -3.44 10.99
CA ILE A 13 -0.58 -1.98 11.04
C ILE A 13 0.05 -1.38 9.78
N PHE A 14 1.16 -1.94 9.29
CA PHE A 14 1.82 -1.40 8.09
C PHE A 14 1.05 -1.66 6.80
N ILE A 15 0.34 -2.79 6.72
CA ILE A 15 -0.52 -3.13 5.59
C ILE A 15 -1.87 -2.41 5.75
N GLY A 16 -2.54 -2.57 6.89
CA GLY A 16 -3.86 -1.98 7.12
C GLY A 16 -3.86 -0.45 7.25
N GLY A 17 -2.80 0.14 7.81
CA GLY A 17 -2.71 1.56 8.12
C GLY A 17 -2.92 2.49 6.91
N PRO A 18 -2.20 2.29 5.79
CA PRO A 18 -2.40 3.04 4.55
C PRO A 18 -3.84 3.02 4.02
N LEU A 19 -4.63 1.99 4.32
CA LEU A 19 -6.02 1.87 3.91
C LEU A 19 -6.98 2.47 4.95
N LEU A 20 -6.74 2.20 6.23
CA LEU A 20 -7.57 2.68 7.35
C LEU A 20 -7.47 4.19 7.53
N PHE A 21 -6.30 4.79 7.35
CA PHE A 21 -6.09 6.22 7.55
C PHE A 21 -6.96 7.09 6.60
N PRO A 22 -6.92 6.91 5.26
CA PRO A 22 -7.78 7.66 4.35
C PRO A 22 -9.27 7.32 4.51
N LEU A 23 -9.59 6.09 4.92
CA LEU A 23 -10.97 5.67 5.20
C LEU A 23 -11.56 6.44 6.38
N LEU A 24 -10.83 6.51 7.50
CA LEU A 24 -11.27 7.24 8.71
C LEU A 24 -11.35 8.74 8.49
N THR A 25 -10.45 9.29 7.67
CA THR A 25 -10.40 10.73 7.36
C THR A 25 -11.31 11.13 6.19
N LYS A 26 -12.11 10.18 5.65
CA LYS A 26 -13.02 10.37 4.50
C LYS A 26 -12.33 10.96 3.26
N LYS A 27 -11.03 10.68 3.10
CA LYS A 27 -10.22 11.14 1.97
C LYS A 27 -10.33 10.17 0.81
N TRP A 28 -11.47 10.23 0.10
CA TRP A 28 -11.83 9.26 -0.94
C TRP A 28 -10.81 9.13 -2.07
N LYS A 29 -10.16 10.22 -2.50
CA LYS A 29 -9.15 10.13 -3.56
C LYS A 29 -7.88 9.46 -3.09
N TRP A 30 -7.44 9.75 -1.87
CA TRP A 30 -6.34 9.02 -1.24
C TRP A 30 -6.67 7.53 -1.11
N LEU A 31 -7.88 7.20 -0.65
CA LEU A 31 -8.34 5.81 -0.55
C LEU A 31 -8.27 5.10 -1.91
N ILE A 32 -8.76 5.73 -2.98
CA ILE A 32 -8.71 5.18 -4.34
C ILE A 32 -7.25 4.94 -4.78
N THR A 33 -6.35 5.89 -4.55
CA THR A 33 -4.92 5.72 -4.88
C THR A 33 -4.31 4.52 -4.15
N VAL A 34 -4.63 4.35 -2.87
CA VAL A 34 -4.13 3.21 -2.08
C VAL A 34 -4.71 1.89 -2.60
N ILE A 35 -6.02 1.84 -2.90
CA ILE A 35 -6.66 0.65 -3.48
C ILE A 35 -6.02 0.27 -4.82
N ILE A 36 -5.78 1.25 -5.70
CA ILE A 36 -5.12 1.01 -6.98
C ILE A 36 -3.70 0.48 -6.75
N GLY A 37 -2.96 1.07 -5.81
CA GLY A 37 -1.63 0.56 -5.44
C GLY A 37 -1.68 -0.89 -4.96
N TYR A 38 -2.65 -1.25 -4.12
CA TYR A 38 -2.86 -2.64 -3.70
C TYR A 38 -3.09 -3.59 -4.88
N ILE A 39 -3.94 -3.21 -5.83
CA ILE A 39 -4.23 -4.00 -7.02
C ILE A 39 -2.97 -4.18 -7.86
N VAL A 40 -2.23 -3.09 -8.11
CA VAL A 40 -0.97 -3.13 -8.88
C VAL A 40 0.07 -4.02 -8.18
N TYR A 41 0.17 -3.95 -6.85
CA TYR A 41 1.07 -4.80 -6.09
C TYR A 41 0.69 -6.28 -6.23
N ILE A 42 -0.60 -6.62 -6.10
CA ILE A 42 -1.08 -8.00 -6.29
C ILE A 42 -0.78 -8.48 -7.70
N LEU A 43 -1.03 -7.67 -8.74
CA LEU A 43 -0.73 -8.01 -10.12
C LEU A 43 0.77 -8.23 -10.35
N TRP A 44 1.62 -7.42 -9.71
CA TRP A 44 3.07 -7.62 -9.72
C TRP A 44 3.46 -8.94 -9.06
N GLY A 45 2.85 -9.29 -7.92
CA GLY A 45 3.02 -10.58 -7.28
C GLY A 45 2.60 -11.75 -8.19
N VAL A 46 1.43 -11.65 -8.83
CA VAL A 46 0.96 -12.66 -9.79
C VAL A 46 1.95 -12.81 -10.95
N TYR A 47 2.44 -11.70 -11.50
CA TYR A 47 3.44 -11.70 -12.57
C TYR A 47 4.74 -12.40 -12.15
N LEU A 48 5.29 -12.05 -10.98
CA LEU A 48 6.49 -12.70 -10.45
C LEU A 48 6.27 -14.18 -10.14
N HIS A 49 5.07 -14.56 -9.68
CA HIS A 49 4.74 -15.96 -9.42
C HIS A 49 4.83 -16.83 -10.69
N PHE A 50 4.48 -16.28 -11.86
CA PHE A 50 4.55 -16.98 -13.13
C PHE A 50 5.92 -16.88 -13.84
N THR A 51 6.74 -15.88 -13.51
CA THR A 51 7.96 -15.57 -14.27
C THR A 51 9.26 -15.77 -13.49
N SER A 52 9.23 -15.80 -12.15
CA SER A 52 10.42 -15.81 -11.31
C SER A 52 10.64 -17.14 -10.59
N ASP A 53 11.89 -17.42 -10.24
CA ASP A 53 12.23 -18.50 -9.31
C ASP A 53 11.62 -18.22 -7.93
N ILE A 54 11.21 -19.29 -7.22
CA ILE A 54 10.47 -19.21 -5.95
C ILE A 54 11.20 -18.34 -4.92
N THR A 55 12.53 -18.32 -4.98
CA THR A 55 13.37 -17.51 -4.09
C THR A 55 13.22 -16.02 -4.39
N GLU A 56 13.36 -15.57 -5.65
CA GLU A 56 13.18 -14.16 -6.03
C GLU A 56 11.76 -13.66 -5.77
N TYR A 57 10.77 -14.52 -5.98
CA TYR A 57 9.38 -14.23 -5.62
C TYR A 57 9.26 -13.96 -4.11
N GLY A 58 9.74 -14.87 -3.26
CA GLY A 58 9.60 -14.74 -1.81
C GLY A 58 10.33 -13.53 -1.22
N THR A 59 11.60 -13.31 -1.57
CA THR A 59 12.39 -12.22 -1.01
C THR A 59 12.06 -10.86 -1.64
N GLY A 60 11.91 -10.79 -2.96
CA GLY A 60 11.63 -9.53 -3.65
C GLY A 60 10.23 -9.00 -3.33
N TYR A 61 9.21 -9.85 -3.47
CA TYR A 61 7.83 -9.46 -3.20
C TYR A 61 7.54 -9.25 -1.71
N GLY A 62 8.17 -10.02 -0.82
CA GLY A 62 7.99 -9.86 0.62
C GLY A 62 8.63 -8.59 1.16
N MET A 63 9.86 -8.27 0.75
CA MET A 63 10.59 -7.12 1.29
C MET A 63 10.09 -5.77 0.74
N LEU A 64 9.55 -5.75 -0.49
CA LEU A 64 9.14 -4.51 -1.13
C LEU A 64 7.77 -3.99 -0.69
N ILE A 65 6.96 -4.80 0.02
CA ILE A 65 5.56 -4.42 0.32
C ILE A 65 5.48 -3.18 1.21
N VAL A 66 6.32 -3.12 2.25
CA VAL A 66 6.34 -1.99 3.19
C VAL A 66 6.78 -0.69 2.50
N PRO A 67 7.96 -0.61 1.83
CA PRO A 67 8.36 0.62 1.14
C PRO A 67 7.39 0.99 0.00
N TYR A 68 6.83 0.01 -0.71
CA TYR A 68 5.83 0.25 -1.74
C TYR A 68 4.57 0.92 -1.19
N LEU A 69 4.00 0.39 -0.10
CA LEU A 69 2.80 0.95 0.52
C LEU A 69 3.03 2.33 1.11
N ILE A 70 4.21 2.60 1.67
CA ILE A 70 4.61 3.94 2.10
C ILE A 70 4.61 4.90 0.91
N GLY A 71 5.23 4.52 -0.21
CA GLY A 71 5.27 5.33 -1.43
C GLY A 71 3.89 5.64 -1.99
N ILE A 72 3.04 4.62 -2.12
CA ILE A 72 1.65 4.77 -2.59
C ILE A 72 0.83 5.65 -1.65
N SER A 73 1.00 5.50 -0.34
CA SER A 73 0.28 6.31 0.64
C SER A 73 0.69 7.79 0.54
N ILE A 74 1.99 8.09 0.39
CA ILE A 74 2.49 9.45 0.16
C ILE A 74 1.90 10.02 -1.13
N ALA A 75 1.90 9.25 -2.22
CA ALA A 75 1.31 9.67 -3.49
C ALA A 75 -0.18 10.00 -3.35
N GLY A 76 -0.94 9.15 -2.65
CA GLY A 76 -2.35 9.37 -2.36
C GLY A 76 -2.60 10.61 -1.50
N ALA A 77 -1.74 10.87 -0.50
CA ALA A 77 -1.81 12.07 0.31
C ALA A 77 -1.56 13.35 -0.50
N ILE A 78 -0.60 13.33 -1.42
CA ILE A 78 -0.30 14.45 -2.34
C ILE A 78 -1.49 14.71 -3.28
N LEU A 79 -2.05 13.66 -3.88
CA LEU A 79 -3.21 13.76 -4.77
C LEU A 79 -4.45 14.32 -4.07
N GLN A 80 -4.68 13.88 -2.83
CA GLN A 80 -5.76 14.39 -2.00
C GLN A 80 -5.53 15.87 -1.65
N ARG A 81 -4.32 16.25 -1.26
CA ARG A 81 -3.98 17.65 -0.94
C ARG A 81 -4.20 18.58 -2.12
N ASN A 82 -3.84 18.15 -3.33
CA ASN A 82 -4.07 18.94 -4.55
C ASN A 82 -5.56 19.07 -4.87
N THR A 83 -6.35 18.03 -4.61
CA THR A 83 -7.82 18.08 -4.77
C THR A 83 -8.46 19.03 -3.78
N ASP A 84 -8.08 18.95 -2.50
CA ASP A 84 -8.63 19.78 -1.44
C ASP A 84 -8.32 21.28 -1.70
N LYS A 85 -7.15 21.58 -2.28
CA LYS A 85 -6.81 22.94 -2.74
C LYS A 85 -7.72 23.40 -3.87
N ASN A 86 -7.88 22.59 -4.93
CA ASN A 86 -8.75 22.93 -6.06
C ASN A 86 -10.23 23.08 -5.67
N GLN A 87 -10.69 22.41 -4.61
CA GLN A 87 -12.05 22.60 -4.09
C GLN A 87 -12.21 23.87 -3.25
N LYS A 88 -11.14 24.41 -2.66
CA LYS A 88 -11.18 25.67 -1.90
C LYS A 88 -11.06 26.91 -2.79
N GLU A 89 -10.51 26.77 -3.99
CA GLU A 89 -10.35 27.84 -4.97
C GLU A 89 -11.56 27.99 -5.92
N LYS A 90 -12.55 27.11 -5.82
CA LYS A 90 -13.85 27.20 -6.52
C LYS A 90 -14.93 27.68 -5.58
#